data_AF-A0A9E4EWA3-F1
#
_entry.id   AF-A0A9E4EWA3-F1
#
_cell.length_a   1.000
_cell.length_b   1.000
_cell.length_c   1.000
_cell.angle_alpha   90.00
_cell.angle_beta   90.00
_cell.angle_gamma   90.00
#
_symmetry.space_group_name_H-M   'P 1'
#
loop_
_entity.id
_entity.type
_entity.pdbx_description
1 polymer ?
#
loop_
_entity_poly.entity_id
_entity_poly.type
_entity_poly.pdbx_seq_one_letter_code
_entity_poly.pdbx_strand_id
1 'polypeptide(L)'
;ELSSGAIRNHRPDIMYKAFEIAGHSQREVDRKFGGMIRALRYGAPPHGGIAPGIDRIVMLLADEPNIREVIAFPMNQNAQDPLMGAPSEVSPEQLRELHIAVRE
;
A
#
# COMPACT_ATOMS: atom_id res chain seq x y z
N GLU A 1 1.49 6.80 -16.07
CA GLU A 1 2.73 6.61 -15.29
C GLU A 1 3.03 5.12 -15.18
N LEU A 2 4.28 4.71 -15.42
CA LEU A 2 4.72 3.30 -15.42
C LEU A 2 5.56 2.92 -14.21
N SER A 3 6.22 3.91 -13.59
CA SER A 3 7.08 3.68 -12.44
C SER A 3 7.35 5.00 -11.71
N SER A 4 7.51 4.91 -10.39
CA SER A 4 7.86 6.04 -9.53
C SER A 4 8.86 5.62 -8.46
N GLY A 5 9.69 6.56 -8.04
CA GLY A 5 10.76 6.35 -7.08
C GLY A 5 11.20 7.65 -6.42
N ALA A 6 11.97 7.52 -5.34
CA ALA A 6 12.58 8.65 -4.67
C ALA A 6 13.81 8.21 -3.85
N ILE A 7 14.71 9.16 -3.65
CA ILE A 7 15.68 9.09 -2.55
C ILE A 7 14.91 9.29 -1.24
N ARG A 8 15.21 8.44 -0.26
CA ARG A 8 14.49 8.42 1.00
C ARG A 8 15.29 9.17 2.05
N ASN A 9 14.56 9.87 2.92
CA ASN A 9 15.15 10.49 4.08
C ASN A 9 15.61 9.42 5.09
N HIS A 10 16.86 9.51 5.51
CA HIS A 10 17.47 8.60 6.47
C HIS A 10 17.67 9.24 7.86
N ARG A 11 17.31 10.53 8.00
CA ARG A 11 17.55 11.33 9.20
C ARG A 11 16.25 11.60 9.99
N PRO A 12 16.15 11.19 11.27
CA PRO A 12 14.93 11.37 12.06
C PRO A 12 14.47 12.83 12.19
N ASP A 13 15.39 13.76 12.44
CA ASP A 13 15.11 15.19 12.60
C ASP A 13 14.48 15.79 11.35
N ILE A 14 15.02 15.45 10.17
CA ILE A 14 14.46 15.86 8.88
C ILE A 14 13.09 15.21 8.66
N MET A 15 12.90 13.95 9.09
CA MET A 15 11.63 13.23 8.93
C MET A 15 10.53 13.91 9.72
N TYR A 16 10.79 14.26 10.98
CA TYR A 16 9.83 14.99 11.80
C TYR A 16 9.51 16.36 11.20
N LYS A 17 10.50 17.08 10.66
CA LYS A 17 10.23 18.37 10.02
C LYS A 17 9.38 18.23 8.76
N ALA A 18 9.62 17.20 7.95
CA ALA A 18 8.79 16.93 6.77
C ALA A 18 7.35 16.60 7.14
N PHE A 19 7.15 15.79 8.19
CA PHE A 19 5.80 15.51 8.71
C PHE A 19 5.12 16.74 9.29
N GLU A 20 5.86 17.62 9.98
CA GLU A 20 5.35 18.90 10.49
C GLU A 20 4.84 19.78 9.35
N ILE A 21 5.59 19.88 8.24
CA ILE A 21 5.18 20.61 7.04
C ILE A 21 3.90 20.01 6.44
N ALA A 22 3.75 18.68 6.49
CA ALA A 22 2.55 17.97 6.05
C ALA A 22 1.38 18.07 7.05
N GLY A 23 1.53 18.79 8.17
CA GLY A 23 0.47 19.00 9.15
C GLY A 23 0.36 17.92 10.24
N HIS A 24 1.40 17.12 10.44
CA HIS A 24 1.44 16.09 11.48
C HIS A 24 2.28 16.52 12.68
N SER A 25 1.70 16.37 13.88
CA SER A 25 2.45 16.58 15.12
C SER A 25 3.43 15.44 15.37
N GLN A 26 4.51 15.72 16.10
CA GLN A 26 5.49 14.70 16.49
C GLN A 26 4.86 13.50 17.21
N ARG A 27 3.88 13.77 18.10
CA ARG A 27 3.14 12.72 18.82
C ARG A 27 2.40 11.77 17.88
N GLU A 28 1.80 12.30 16.81
CA GLU A 28 1.11 11.47 15.82
C GLU A 28 2.09 10.65 15.00
N VAL A 29 3.24 11.23 14.64
CA VAL A 29 4.31 10.52 13.93
C VAL A 29 4.85 9.38 14.78
N ASP A 30 5.10 9.61 16.07
CA ASP A 30 5.59 8.56 16.96
C ASP A 30 4.56 7.43 17.15
N ARG A 31 3.27 7.78 17.22
CA ARG A 31 2.19 6.80 17.33
C ARG A 31 2.04 5.96 16.06
N LYS A 32 2.09 6.56 14.87
CA LYS A 32 1.86 5.87 13.59
C LYS A 32 3.13 5.22 13.01
N PHE A 33 4.28 5.83 13.22
CA PHE A 33 5.55 5.51 12.54
C PHE A 33 6.73 5.31 13.50
N GLY A 34 6.49 5.13 14.81
CA GLY A 34 7.56 5.03 15.81
C GLY A 34 8.58 3.91 15.53
N GLY A 35 8.17 2.80 14.91
CA GLY A 35 9.09 1.75 14.46
C GLY A 35 10.09 2.24 13.42
N MET A 36 9.60 2.93 12.39
CA MET A 36 10.44 3.55 11.35
C MET A 36 11.40 4.58 11.94
N ILE A 37 10.89 5.49 12.79
CA ILE A 37 11.74 6.53 13.39
C ILE A 37 12.84 5.93 14.28
N ARG A 38 12.53 4.88 15.06
CA ARG A 38 13.56 4.17 15.84
C ARG A 38 14.62 3.55 14.94
N ALA A 39 14.23 2.90 13.85
CA ALA A 39 15.19 2.31 12.91
C ALA A 39 16.17 3.35 12.33
N LEU A 40 15.68 4.53 11.96
CA LEU A 40 16.52 5.63 11.45
C LEU A 40 17.60 6.09 12.46
N ARG A 41 17.32 6.01 13.78
CA ARG A 41 18.26 6.41 14.84
C ARG A 41 19.48 5.49 14.98
N TYR A 42 19.40 4.26 14.46
CA TYR A 42 20.51 3.30 14.48
C TYR A 42 21.47 3.44 13.29
N GLY A 43 21.43 4.58 12.57
CA GLY A 43 22.35 4.85 11.47
C GLY A 43 21.87 4.29 10.14
N ALA A 44 20.62 4.55 9.77
CA ALA A 44 20.15 4.22 8.43
C ALA A 44 21.00 4.97 7.37
N PRO A 45 21.55 4.29 6.36
CA PRO A 45 22.34 4.94 5.32
C PRO A 45 21.44 5.74 4.37
N PRO A 46 22.01 6.66 3.57
CA PRO A 46 21.33 7.18 2.39
C PRO A 46 20.84 6.03 1.51
N HIS A 47 19.56 6.03 1.17
CA HIS A 47 18.92 4.96 0.41
C HIS A 47 17.86 5.52 -0.52
N GLY A 48 17.50 4.73 -1.53
CA GLY A 48 16.54 5.11 -2.55
C GLY A 48 16.07 3.87 -3.31
N GLY A 49 15.01 4.05 -4.09
CA GLY A 49 14.47 2.98 -4.90
C GLY A 49 13.34 3.45 -5.78
N ILE A 50 12.81 2.51 -6.56
CA ILE A 50 11.77 2.71 -7.56
C ILE A 50 10.83 1.50 -7.56
N ALA A 51 9.57 1.71 -7.89
CA ALA A 51 8.56 0.66 -8.05
C ALA A 51 7.97 0.72 -9.46
N PRO A 52 8.21 -0.29 -10.32
CA PRO A 52 7.55 -0.40 -11.62
C PRO A 52 6.16 -1.04 -11.50
N GLY A 53 5.18 -0.48 -12.19
CA GLY A 53 3.86 -1.09 -12.37
C GLY A 53 3.90 -2.18 -13.43
N ILE A 54 4.25 -3.40 -13.04
CA ILE A 54 4.51 -4.52 -13.94
C ILE A 54 3.32 -4.79 -14.87
N ASP A 55 2.09 -4.85 -14.35
CA ASP A 55 0.91 -5.15 -15.16
C ASP A 55 0.73 -4.13 -16.29
N ARG A 56 0.98 -2.85 -16.00
CA ARG A 56 0.89 -1.80 -17.01
C ARG A 56 2.04 -1.86 -18.02
N ILE A 57 3.24 -2.23 -17.60
CA ILE A 57 4.36 -2.45 -18.51
C ILE A 57 4.03 -3.59 -19.47
N VAL A 58 3.54 -4.72 -18.96
CA VAL A 58 3.18 -5.88 -19.78
C VAL A 58 2.02 -5.55 -20.71
N MET A 59 0.97 -4.88 -20.23
CA MET A 59 -0.16 -4.39 -21.03
C MET A 59 0.31 -3.57 -22.24
N LEU A 60 1.22 -2.61 -22.05
CA LEU A 60 1.75 -1.81 -23.15
C LEU A 60 2.64 -2.61 -24.10
N LEU A 61 3.45 -3.54 -23.59
CA LEU A 61 4.30 -4.40 -24.42
C LEU A 61 3.48 -5.38 -25.28
N ALA A 62 2.33 -5.82 -24.77
CA ALA A 62 1.40 -6.69 -25.46
C ALA A 62 0.39 -5.93 -26.35
N ASP A 63 0.44 -4.60 -26.38
CA ASP A 63 -0.53 -3.72 -27.06
C ASP A 63 -1.99 -3.96 -26.63
N GLU A 64 -2.18 -4.25 -25.34
CA GLU A 64 -3.50 -4.55 -24.79
C GLU A 64 -4.20 -3.28 -24.29
N PRO A 65 -5.54 -3.16 -24.45
CA PRO A 65 -6.28 -1.96 -24.07
C PRO A 65 -6.51 -1.87 -22.55
N ASN A 66 -6.27 -2.95 -21.80
CA ASN A 66 -6.55 -3.03 -20.38
C ASN A 66 -5.60 -3.99 -19.64
N ILE A 67 -5.26 -3.69 -18.39
CA ILE A 67 -4.42 -4.57 -17.55
C ILE A 67 -5.09 -5.93 -17.28
N ARG A 68 -6.43 -6.02 -17.42
CA ARG A 68 -7.14 -7.31 -17.28
C ARG A 68 -6.73 -8.33 -18.33
N GLU A 69 -6.30 -7.90 -19.50
CA GLU A 69 -5.86 -8.81 -20.57
C GLU A 69 -4.52 -9.49 -20.27
N VAL A 70 -3.77 -8.97 -19.28
CA VAL A 70 -2.45 -9.49 -18.89
C VAL A 70 -2.42 -10.06 -17.46
N ILE A 71 -3.58 -10.17 -16.82
CA ILE A 71 -3.75 -10.77 -15.49
C ILE A 71 -4.62 -12.02 -15.66
N ALA A 72 -4.14 -13.18 -15.20
CA ALA A 72 -4.82 -14.46 -15.45
C ALA A 72 -6.26 -14.53 -14.91
N PHE A 73 -6.52 -13.97 -13.73
CA PHE A 73 -7.83 -13.94 -13.08
C PHE A 73 -8.12 -12.54 -12.53
N PRO A 74 -8.52 -11.58 -13.40
CA PRO A 74 -8.69 -10.19 -12.99
C PRO A 74 -10.05 -9.97 -12.32
N MET A 75 -10.10 -9.01 -11.41
CA MET A 75 -11.38 -8.53 -10.85
C MET A 75 -12.08 -7.56 -11.82
N ASN A 76 -13.40 -7.44 -11.69
CA ASN A 76 -14.18 -6.41 -12.38
C ASN A 76 -13.95 -5.01 -11.76
N GLN A 77 -14.60 -3.97 -12.28
CA GLN A 77 -14.45 -2.59 -11.78
C GLN A 77 -14.96 -2.39 -10.34
N ASN A 78 -15.83 -3.29 -9.86
CA ASN A 78 -16.37 -3.27 -8.50
C ASN A 78 -15.52 -4.11 -7.52
N ALA A 79 -14.29 -4.49 -7.91
CA ALA A 79 -13.41 -5.36 -7.14
C ALA A 79 -14.03 -6.73 -6.79
N GLN A 80 -14.85 -7.27 -7.70
CA GLN A 80 -15.43 -8.60 -7.57
C GLN A 80 -14.72 -9.58 -8.52
N ASP A 81 -14.60 -10.83 -8.08
CA ASP A 81 -14.16 -11.97 -8.88
C ASP A 81 -15.40 -12.75 -9.35
N PRO A 82 -15.80 -12.64 -10.63
CA PRO A 82 -16.98 -13.34 -11.14
C PRO A 82 -16.78 -14.85 -11.29
N LEU A 83 -15.53 -15.33 -11.39
CA LEU A 83 -15.22 -16.75 -11.54
C LEU A 83 -15.43 -17.48 -10.21
N MET A 84 -14.97 -16.87 -9.12
CA MET A 84 -15.04 -17.46 -7.78
C MET A 84 -16.25 -16.98 -6.98
N GLY A 85 -16.96 -15.95 -7.45
CA GLY A 85 -18.09 -15.35 -6.73
C GLY A 85 -17.64 -14.59 -5.46
N ALA A 86 -16.50 -13.90 -5.53
CA ALA A 86 -15.93 -13.16 -4.40
C ALA A 86 -16.05 -11.63 -4.59
N PRO A 87 -16.10 -10.81 -3.51
CA PRO A 87 -16.19 -11.23 -2.11
C PRO A 87 -17.52 -11.90 -1.81
N SER A 88 -17.54 -12.74 -0.77
CA SER A 88 -18.72 -13.47 -0.32
C SER A 88 -19.01 -13.17 1.15
N GLU A 89 -20.23 -13.46 1.58
CA GLU A 89 -20.57 -13.42 3.01
C GLU A 89 -19.79 -14.49 3.79
N VAL A 90 -19.55 -14.19 5.08
CA VAL A 90 -18.93 -15.10 6.04
C VAL A 90 -19.93 -15.48 7.12
N SER A 91 -19.73 -16.64 7.75
CA SER A 91 -20.63 -17.11 8.80
C SER A 91 -20.57 -16.22 10.05
N PRO A 92 -21.67 -16.10 10.80
CA PRO A 92 -21.68 -15.42 12.10
C PRO A 92 -20.65 -15.98 13.08
N GLU A 93 -20.37 -17.28 13.01
CA GLU A 93 -19.36 -17.97 13.84
C GLU A 93 -17.97 -17.41 13.59
N GLN A 94 -17.58 -17.23 12.33
CA GLN A 94 -16.28 -16.67 11.94
C GLN A 94 -16.13 -15.20 12.37
N LEU A 95 -17.20 -14.41 12.27
CA LEU A 95 -17.20 -13.02 12.75
C LEU A 95 -16.99 -12.95 14.28
N ARG A 96 -17.65 -13.85 15.03
CA ARG A 96 -17.48 -13.95 16.48
C ARG A 96 -16.08 -14.38 16.88
N GLU A 97 -15.49 -15.33 16.16
CA GLU A 97 -14.10 -15.78 16.38
C GLU A 97 -13.10 -14.62 16.25
N LEU A 98 -13.32 -13.73 15.28
CA LEU A 98 -12.47 -12.55 15.05
C LEU A 98 -12.85 -11.34 15.91
N HIS A 99 -13.86 -11.47 16.78
CA HIS A 99 -14.40 -10.38 17.61
C HIS A 99 -14.83 -9.13 16.82
N ILE A 100 -15.38 -9.33 15.61
CA ILE A 100 -15.91 -8.26 14.76
C ILE A 100 -17.41 -8.47 14.45
N ALA A 101 -18.09 -7.40 14.05
CA ALA A 101 -19.49 -7.43 13.63
C ALA A 101 -19.71 -6.44 12.49
N VAL A 102 -20.56 -6.81 11.53
CA VAL A 102 -21.04 -5.90 10.48
C VAL A 102 -22.04 -4.95 11.12
N ARG A 103 -21.89 -3.65 10.86
CA ARG A 103 -22.84 -2.61 11.27
C ARG A 103 -23.55 -2.08 10.03
N GLU A 104 -24.85 -1.82 10.17
CA GLU A 104 -25.65 -1.10 9.17
C GLU A 104 -25.22 0.37 9.07
#